data_AF-A0A6H9L8W1-F1
#
_entry.id   AF-A0A6H9L8W1-F1
#
_cell.length_a   1.000
_cell.length_b   1.000
_cell.length_c   1.000
_cell.angle_alpha   90.00
_cell.angle_beta   90.00
_cell.angle_gamma   90.00
#
_symmetry.space_group_name_H-M   'P 1'
#
loop_
_entity.id
_entity.type
_entity.pdbx_description
1 polymer ?
#
loop_
_entity_poly.entity_id
_entity_poly.type
_entity_poly.pdbx_seq_one_letter_code
_entity_poly.pdbx_strand_id
1 'polypeptide(L)'
;MGNEEQCIMAKSISRIDQEERKTHGFFVRVCFNKKIHSKFFSDKRCGGRHKALMKAQAWRNETERKLGKPRTDRVIVAREDTTSVRRALVSRGRKAKNKGLVYEVTYSPEPNKICRTSFSIKKYGEEGAKKMALEFRKEKEKEMYGKIIGEKAKQKKRKANDDETVDFSVDASSNETIE
;
A
#
# COMPACT_ATOMS: atom_id res chain seq x y z
N MET A 1 0.98 -24.80 31.35
CA MET A 1 2.27 -24.53 30.67
C MET A 1 2.21 -25.24 29.33
N GLY A 2 2.35 -24.65 28.15
CA GLY A 2 2.50 -23.27 27.70
C GLY A 2 1.90 -23.20 26.29
N ASN A 3 1.38 -22.03 25.95
CA ASN A 3 0.65 -21.71 24.72
C ASN A 3 1.25 -22.36 23.47
N GLU A 4 0.62 -23.41 22.95
CA GLU A 4 0.96 -23.99 21.65
C GLU A 4 0.79 -22.91 20.59
N GLU A 5 1.88 -22.72 19.85
CA GLU A 5 2.16 -21.61 18.97
C GLU A 5 1.07 -21.42 17.90
N GLN A 6 0.04 -20.63 18.22
CA GLN A 6 -0.82 -20.10 17.18
C GLN A 6 0.08 -19.36 16.19
N CYS A 7 0.14 -19.87 14.96
CA CYS A 7 0.60 -19.13 13.79
C CYS A 7 -0.19 -17.82 13.77
N ILE A 8 0.37 -16.75 14.34
CA ILE A 8 -0.23 -15.42 14.28
C ILE A 8 -0.38 -15.14 12.79
N MET A 9 -1.61 -15.21 12.28
CA MET A 9 -1.96 -14.95 10.89
C MET A 9 -1.79 -13.45 10.65
N ALA A 10 -0.53 -13.02 10.61
CA ALA A 10 -0.14 -11.65 10.39
C ALA A 10 -0.41 -11.35 8.93
N LYS A 11 -1.27 -10.36 8.69
CA LYS A 11 -1.60 -9.89 7.34
C LYS A 11 -0.33 -9.71 6.51
N SER A 12 -0.39 -10.21 5.27
CA SER A 12 0.71 -10.23 4.29
C SER A 12 1.87 -11.20 4.61
N ILE A 13 1.77 -12.05 5.63
CA ILE A 13 2.77 -13.06 5.97
C ILE A 13 2.08 -14.44 5.99
N SER A 14 2.60 -15.38 5.22
CA SER A 14 2.09 -16.74 5.13
C SER A 14 3.21 -17.72 5.52
N ARG A 15 2.86 -18.73 6.32
CA ARG A 15 3.78 -19.83 6.61
C ARG A 15 3.81 -20.76 5.40
N ILE A 16 5.02 -21.18 5.00
CA ILE A 16 5.23 -22.24 4.02
C ILE A 16 6.01 -23.35 4.70
N ASP A 17 5.40 -24.53 4.77
CA ASP A 17 5.99 -25.77 5.22
C ASP A 17 5.80 -26.80 4.11
N GLN A 18 6.89 -27.11 3.40
CA GLN A 18 6.92 -28.14 2.36
C GLN A 18 7.87 -29.24 2.81
N GLU A 19 7.32 -30.30 3.41
CA GLU A 19 8.07 -31.40 4.00
C GLU A 19 8.92 -32.14 2.95
N GLU A 20 8.32 -32.45 1.79
CA GLU A 20 8.99 -33.10 0.66
C GLU A 20 10.24 -32.36 0.19
N ARG A 21 10.21 -31.03 0.25
CA ARG A 21 11.30 -30.14 -0.19
C ARG A 21 12.13 -29.61 0.98
N LYS A 22 11.87 -30.08 2.20
CA LYS A 22 12.49 -29.62 3.46
C LYS A 22 12.55 -28.09 3.56
N THR A 23 11.54 -27.42 3.02
CA THR A 23 11.51 -25.96 2.86
C THR A 23 10.51 -25.37 3.82
N HIS A 24 11.06 -24.74 4.86
CA HIS A 24 10.33 -24.17 5.97
C HIS A 24 10.66 -22.68 6.09
N GLY A 25 9.65 -21.82 6.09
CA GLY A 25 9.86 -20.40 6.21
C GLY A 25 8.59 -19.57 6.12
N PHE A 26 8.77 -18.25 6.13
CA PHE A 26 7.70 -17.29 5.99
C PHE A 26 7.78 -16.58 4.65
N PHE A 27 6.68 -16.59 3.91
CA PHE A 27 6.53 -15.84 2.68
C PHE A 27 5.77 -14.54 2.96
N VAL A 28 6.41 -13.42 2.64
CA VAL A 28 5.82 -12.09 2.83
C VAL A 28 5.45 -11.50 1.48
N ARG A 29 4.25 -10.94 1.37
CA ARG A 29 3.76 -10.26 0.17
C ARG A 29 3.10 -8.93 0.50
N VAL A 30 3.73 -7.83 0.09
CA VAL A 30 3.21 -6.47 0.21
C VAL A 30 2.73 -6.00 -1.16
N CYS A 31 1.41 -5.83 -1.30
CA CYS A 31 0.79 -5.22 -2.48
C CYS A 31 0.36 -3.79 -2.13
N PHE A 32 0.81 -2.82 -2.92
CA PHE A 32 0.38 -1.42 -2.79
C PHE A 32 0.59 -0.67 -4.10
N ASN A 33 -0.41 0.11 -4.53
CA ASN A 33 -0.32 0.97 -5.72
C ASN A 33 0.20 0.24 -6.97
N LYS A 34 -0.42 -0.89 -7.32
CA LYS A 34 -0.04 -1.80 -8.42
C LYS A 34 1.35 -2.44 -8.31
N LYS A 35 2.15 -2.13 -7.27
CA LYS A 35 3.44 -2.77 -7.00
C LYS A 35 3.26 -3.95 -6.06
N ILE A 36 3.96 -5.04 -6.37
CA ILE A 36 3.99 -6.26 -5.56
C ILE A 36 5.44 -6.47 -5.15
N HIS A 37 5.69 -6.46 -3.85
CA HIS A 37 6.98 -6.82 -3.27
C HIS A 37 6.79 -8.12 -2.49
N SER A 38 7.55 -9.15 -2.82
CA SER A 38 7.53 -10.42 -2.11
C SER A 38 8.94 -10.84 -1.68
N LYS A 39 9.02 -11.55 -0.56
CA LYS A 39 10.28 -12.11 -0.06
C LYS A 39 10.01 -13.34 0.80
N PHE A 40 10.89 -14.33 0.69
CA PHE A 40 10.86 -15.54 1.50
C PHE A 40 11.97 -15.55 2.56
N PHE A 41 11.58 -15.85 3.80
CA PHE A 41 12.46 -15.95 4.96
C PHE A 41 12.49 -17.40 5.43
N SER A 42 13.53 -18.14 5.02
CA SER A 42 13.76 -19.51 5.47
C SER A 42 14.15 -19.56 6.94
N ASP A 43 13.61 -20.54 7.68
CA ASP A 43 13.92 -20.75 9.09
C ASP A 43 15.40 -21.08 9.30
N LYS A 44 15.96 -21.98 8.50
CA LYS A 44 17.36 -22.40 8.58
C LYS A 44 18.31 -21.21 8.43
N ARG A 45 18.07 -20.35 7.43
CA ARG A 45 18.90 -19.16 7.18
C ARG A 45 18.68 -18.04 8.20
N CYS A 46 17.50 -17.98 8.80
CA CYS A 46 17.16 -16.92 9.76
C CYS A 46 17.50 -17.28 11.22
N GLY A 47 17.85 -18.54 11.50
CA GLY A 47 18.18 -19.03 12.83
C GLY A 47 16.97 -19.52 13.62
N GLY A 48 15.99 -20.11 12.93
CA GLY A 48 14.77 -20.69 13.51
C GLY A 48 13.49 -19.92 13.17
N ARG A 49 12.35 -20.55 13.46
CA ARG A 49 10.98 -20.07 13.17
C ARG A 49 10.72 -18.67 13.73
N HIS A 50 11.03 -18.45 15.01
CA HIS A 50 10.79 -17.16 15.66
C HIS A 50 11.60 -16.02 15.03
N LYS A 51 12.90 -16.23 14.79
CA LYS A 51 13.77 -15.23 14.14
C LYS A 51 13.35 -14.96 12.69
N ALA A 52 12.90 -15.99 11.97
CA ALA A 52 12.37 -15.85 10.62
C ALA A 52 11.11 -14.97 10.60
N LEU A 53 10.19 -15.19 11.55
CA LEU A 53 8.97 -14.39 11.70
C LEU A 53 9.29 -12.92 12.01
N MET A 54 10.20 -12.65 12.94
CA MET A 54 10.61 -11.28 13.25
C MET A 54 11.21 -10.56 12.03
N LYS A 55 12.11 -11.24 11.29
CA LYS A 55 12.69 -10.70 10.05
C LYS A 55 11.63 -10.44 8.98
N ALA A 56 10.66 -11.35 8.84
CA ALA A 56 9.53 -11.21 7.93
C ALA A 56 8.66 -9.99 8.28
N GLN A 57 8.34 -9.79 9.57
CA GLN A 57 7.57 -8.64 10.05
C GLN A 57 8.31 -7.32 9.86
N ALA A 58 9.60 -7.29 10.20
CA ALA A 58 10.44 -6.10 10.03
C ALA A 58 10.51 -5.67 8.56
N TRP A 59 10.78 -6.63 7.67
CA TRP A 59 10.83 -6.37 6.22
C TRP A 59 9.48 -5.91 5.67
N ARG A 60 8.37 -6.50 6.11
CA ARG A 60 7.02 -6.04 5.75
C ARG A 60 6.84 -4.58 6.14
N ASN A 61 7.06 -4.25 7.41
CA ASN A 61 6.82 -2.90 7.94
C ASN A 61 7.70 -1.85 7.25
N GLU A 62 8.97 -2.18 6.98
CA GLU A 62 9.87 -1.32 6.22
C GLU A 62 9.39 -1.11 4.78
N THR A 63 8.96 -2.18 4.12
CA THR A 63 8.45 -2.12 2.74
C THR A 63 7.17 -1.31 2.66
N GLU A 64 6.24 -1.47 3.62
CA GLU A 64 5.02 -0.66 3.71
C GLU A 64 5.34 0.82 3.93
N ARG A 65 6.30 1.14 4.80
CA ARG A 65 6.78 2.50 5.05
C ARG A 65 7.37 3.13 3.78
N LYS A 66 8.24 2.41 3.06
CA LYS A 66 8.84 2.87 1.79
C LYS A 66 7.79 3.16 0.72
N LEU A 67 6.72 2.37 0.69
CA LEU A 67 5.61 2.54 -0.25
C LEU A 67 4.59 3.59 0.21
N GLY A 68 4.72 4.15 1.42
CA GLY A 68 3.77 5.09 2.00
C GLY A 68 2.46 4.46 2.47
N LYS A 69 2.35 3.12 2.47
CA LYS A 69 1.16 2.38 2.89
C LYS A 69 0.99 2.50 4.41
N PRO A 70 -0.16 2.96 4.92
CA PRO A 70 -0.39 2.96 6.37
C PRO A 70 -0.46 1.51 6.87
N ARG A 71 0.30 1.22 7.93
CA ARG A 71 0.27 -0.08 8.59
C ARG A 71 -1.07 -0.24 9.31
N THR A 72 -1.97 -1.01 8.71
CA THR A 72 -3.26 -1.36 9.31
C THR A 72 -3.61 -2.81 8.99
N ASP A 73 -4.46 -3.41 9.81
CA ASP A 73 -5.01 -4.75 9.56
C ASP A 73 -6.23 -4.71 8.63
N ARG A 74 -6.78 -3.51 8.35
CA ARG A 74 -7.86 -3.27 7.38
C ARG A 74 -7.46 -3.66 5.96
N VAL A 75 -8.36 -4.21 5.15
CA VAL A 75 -8.06 -4.47 3.73
C VAL A 75 -7.97 -3.13 2.99
N ILE A 76 -6.76 -2.76 2.55
CA ILE A 76 -6.54 -1.56 1.75
C ILE A 76 -6.46 -1.99 0.29
N VAL A 77 -7.51 -1.68 -0.48
CA VAL A 77 -7.51 -1.83 -1.94
C VAL A 77 -6.90 -0.57 -2.55
N ALA A 78 -5.59 -0.38 -2.33
CA ALA A 78 -4.88 0.76 -2.90
C ALA A 78 -4.57 0.51 -4.38
N ARG A 79 -5.49 0.92 -5.25
CA ARG A 79 -5.29 1.01 -6.70
C ARG A 79 -5.68 2.44 -7.11
N GLU A 80 -4.74 3.34 -7.37
CA GLU A 80 -4.99 4.71 -7.89
C GLU A 80 -6.14 5.51 -7.21
N ASP A 81 -6.37 6.71 -7.73
CA ASP A 81 -7.17 7.77 -7.10
C ASP A 81 -8.68 7.49 -7.19
N THR A 82 -9.08 6.46 -7.94
CA THR A 82 -10.48 6.14 -8.27
C THR A 82 -10.93 4.73 -7.92
N THR A 83 -10.08 3.77 -7.53
CA THR A 83 -10.59 2.39 -7.39
C THR A 83 -11.61 2.19 -6.27
N SER A 84 -11.50 2.97 -5.19
CA SER A 84 -12.51 2.91 -4.12
C SER A 84 -13.84 3.54 -4.54
N VAL A 85 -13.85 4.37 -5.59
CA VAL A 85 -15.02 5.10 -6.10
C VAL A 85 -15.33 4.63 -7.53
N ARG A 86 -16.30 3.73 -7.68
CA ARG A 86 -16.69 3.19 -8.98
C ARG A 86 -18.04 3.70 -9.43
N ARG A 87 -18.20 3.92 -10.74
CA ARG A 87 -19.54 4.02 -11.32
C ARG A 87 -20.16 2.63 -11.28
N ALA A 88 -21.36 2.52 -10.71
CA ALA A 88 -22.08 1.27 -10.59
C ALA A 88 -23.55 1.47 -10.96
N LEU A 89 -24.16 0.41 -11.48
CA LEU A 89 -25.59 0.34 -11.70
C LEU A 89 -26.20 -0.42 -10.53
N VAL A 90 -26.98 0.27 -9.68
CA VAL A 90 -27.53 -0.33 -8.46
C VAL A 90 -29.05 -0.45 -8.58
N SER A 91 -29.55 -1.63 -8.21
CA SER A 91 -30.98 -1.93 -8.09
C SER A 91 -31.42 -1.75 -6.64
N ARG A 92 -32.52 -1.02 -6.41
CA ARG A 92 -33.14 -0.95 -5.07
C ARG A 92 -34.09 -2.14 -4.88
N GLY A 93 -33.54 -3.31 -4.60
CA GLY A 93 -34.28 -4.54 -4.29
C GLY A 93 -34.11 -5.66 -5.32
N ARG A 94 -34.46 -6.90 -4.92
CA ARG A 94 -34.25 -8.12 -5.73
C ARG A 94 -35.06 -8.14 -7.04
N LYS A 95 -36.17 -7.39 -7.12
CA LYS A 95 -37.09 -7.30 -8.28
C LYS A 95 -37.23 -5.89 -8.86
N ALA A 96 -36.39 -4.94 -8.47
CA ALA A 96 -36.52 -3.57 -8.97
C ALA A 96 -36.13 -3.49 -10.45
N LYS A 97 -37.13 -3.17 -11.30
CA LYS A 97 -36.93 -2.88 -12.73
C LYS A 97 -36.13 -1.59 -12.95
N ASN A 98 -36.20 -0.66 -12.00
CA ASN A 98 -35.51 0.63 -12.08
C ASN A 98 -34.10 0.53 -11.50
N LYS A 99 -33.13 0.35 -12.39
CA LYS A 99 -31.71 0.44 -12.09
C LYS A 99 -31.25 1.89 -12.17
N GLY A 100 -30.57 2.37 -11.13
CA GLY A 100 -30.05 3.74 -11.07
C GLY A 100 -28.53 3.76 -11.21
N LEU A 101 -28.02 4.70 -12.01
CA LEU A 101 -26.58 4.99 -12.06
C LEU A 101 -26.17 5.71 -10.77
N VAL A 102 -25.14 5.19 -10.11
CA VAL A 102 -24.58 5.74 -8.88
C VAL A 102 -23.05 5.74 -8.94
N TYR A 103 -22.43 6.62 -8.14
CA TYR A 103 -21.06 6.46 -7.71
C TYR A 103 -21.04 5.73 -6.37
N GLU A 104 -20.40 4.57 -6.31
CA GLU A 104 -20.28 3.75 -5.12
C GLU A 104 -18.87 3.87 -4.53
N VAL A 105 -18.80 4.14 -3.23
CA VAL A 105 -17.58 4.19 -2.43
C VAL A 105 -17.51 2.96 -1.54
N THR A 106 -16.45 2.16 -1.68
CA THR A 106 -16.18 1.02 -0.79
C THR A 106 -15.08 1.38 0.20
N TYR A 107 -15.30 1.13 1.50
CA TYR A 107 -14.36 1.41 2.58
C TYR A 107 -14.45 0.34 3.68
N SER A 108 -13.47 0.31 4.59
CA SER A 108 -13.37 -0.71 5.65
C SER A 108 -13.23 -0.04 7.01
N PRO A 109 -14.34 0.31 7.69
CA PRO A 109 -14.28 1.08 8.94
C PRO A 109 -13.48 0.35 10.03
N GLU A 110 -13.72 -0.95 10.15
CA GLU A 110 -13.05 -1.86 11.08
C GLU A 110 -12.29 -2.93 10.30
N PRO A 111 -11.21 -3.52 10.87
CA PRO A 111 -10.59 -4.71 10.30
C PRO A 111 -11.63 -5.79 10.02
N ASN A 112 -11.55 -6.43 8.85
CA ASN A 112 -12.47 -7.48 8.38
C ASN A 112 -13.92 -7.04 8.09
N LYS A 113 -14.26 -5.76 8.20
CA LYS A 113 -15.59 -5.23 7.85
C LYS A 113 -15.50 -4.34 6.61
N ILE A 114 -16.35 -4.61 5.61
CA ILE A 114 -16.42 -3.82 4.37
C ILE A 114 -17.79 -3.16 4.28
N CYS A 115 -17.78 -1.83 4.17
CA CYS A 115 -18.98 -1.01 3.99
C CYS A 115 -18.99 -0.36 2.60
N ARG A 116 -20.19 -0.04 2.12
CA ARG A 116 -20.41 0.63 0.83
C ARG A 116 -21.39 1.77 1.02
N THR A 117 -21.08 2.92 0.43
CA THR A 117 -21.97 4.09 0.35
C THR A 117 -22.16 4.45 -1.12
N SER A 118 -23.36 4.88 -1.52
CA SER A 118 -23.63 5.23 -2.93
C SER A 118 -24.26 6.62 -3.07
N PHE A 119 -23.87 7.32 -4.14
CA PHE A 119 -24.34 8.66 -4.50
C PHE A 119 -25.02 8.60 -5.86
N SER A 120 -26.31 8.98 -5.93
CA SER A 120 -27.10 8.84 -7.15
C SER A 120 -26.79 9.91 -8.19
N ILE A 121 -26.43 9.50 -9.40
CA ILE A 121 -26.19 10.42 -10.53
C ILE A 121 -27.47 11.16 -10.91
N LYS A 122 -28.63 10.48 -10.86
CA LYS A 122 -29.93 11.10 -11.15
C LYS A 122 -30.24 12.29 -10.23
N LYS A 123 -29.80 12.24 -8.97
CA LYS A 123 -30.10 13.29 -7.96
C LYS A 123 -29.13 14.46 -8.02
N TYR A 124 -27.86 14.22 -8.31
CA TYR A 124 -26.78 15.20 -8.14
C TYR A 124 -26.01 15.52 -9.42
N GLY A 125 -26.41 14.96 -10.56
CA GLY A 125 -25.65 15.00 -11.79
C GLY A 125 -24.40 14.12 -11.73
N GLU A 126 -23.74 13.98 -12.88
CA GLU A 126 -22.55 13.14 -13.00
C GLU A 126 -21.37 13.71 -12.20
N GLU A 127 -21.06 14.99 -12.39
CA GLU A 127 -19.94 15.65 -11.72
C GLU A 127 -20.20 15.82 -10.22
N GLY A 128 -21.42 16.22 -9.83
CA GLY A 128 -21.78 16.40 -8.43
C GLY A 128 -21.73 15.09 -7.64
N ALA A 129 -22.29 14.00 -8.20
CA ALA A 129 -22.21 12.68 -7.56
C ALA A 129 -20.76 12.18 -7.45
N LYS A 130 -19.92 12.41 -8.47
CA LYS A 130 -18.50 12.04 -8.45
C LYS A 130 -17.73 12.83 -7.38
N LYS A 131 -17.96 14.15 -7.30
CA LYS A 131 -17.31 15.03 -6.32
C LYS A 131 -17.62 14.60 -4.89
N MET A 132 -18.90 14.39 -4.56
CA MET A 132 -19.30 13.92 -3.22
C MET A 132 -18.70 12.54 -2.88
N ALA A 133 -18.65 11.63 -3.85
CA ALA A 133 -18.05 10.32 -3.62
C ALA A 133 -16.54 10.41 -3.32
N LEU A 134 -15.82 11.33 -3.97
CA LEU A 134 -14.41 11.60 -3.68
C LEU A 134 -14.21 12.29 -2.33
N GLU A 135 -15.06 13.26 -1.97
CA GLU A 135 -15.02 13.94 -0.67
C GLU A 135 -15.28 12.95 0.48
N PHE A 136 -16.33 12.13 0.36
CA PHE A 136 -16.66 11.08 1.33
C PHE A 136 -15.52 10.07 1.47
N ARG A 137 -14.87 9.69 0.37
CA ARG A 137 -13.67 8.84 0.42
C ARG A 137 -12.56 9.50 1.24
N LYS A 138 -12.22 10.77 0.97
CA LYS A 138 -11.15 11.50 1.67
C LYS A 138 -11.44 11.62 3.17
N GLU A 139 -12.68 11.92 3.52
CA GLU A 139 -13.14 11.98 4.91
C GLU A 139 -12.93 10.63 5.61
N LYS A 140 -13.40 9.54 5.00
CA LYS A 140 -13.25 8.20 5.57
C LYS A 140 -11.79 7.74 5.63
N GLU A 141 -10.97 8.08 4.65
CA GLU A 141 -9.52 7.80 4.71
C GLU A 141 -8.83 8.55 5.84
N LYS A 142 -9.19 9.83 6.05
CA LYS A 142 -8.66 10.63 7.16
C LYS A 142 -9.11 10.06 8.52
N GLU A 143 -10.37 9.66 8.64
CA GLU A 143 -10.90 9.00 9.86
C GLU A 143 -10.18 7.67 10.14
N MET A 144 -10.02 6.82 9.12
CA MET A 144 -9.44 5.48 9.30
C MET A 144 -7.91 5.51 9.48
N TYR A 145 -7.21 6.35 8.72
CA TYR A 145 -5.75 6.29 8.57
C TYR A 145 -5.01 7.54 9.05
N GLY A 146 -5.73 8.60 9.43
CA GLY A 146 -5.16 9.92 9.76
C GLY A 146 -4.62 10.69 8.56
N LYS A 147 -4.63 10.10 7.35
CA LYS A 147 -4.11 10.68 6.12
C LYS A 147 -4.84 10.13 4.89
N ILE A 148 -4.82 10.91 3.81
CA ILE A 148 -5.33 10.46 2.51
C ILE A 148 -4.33 9.47 1.90
N ILE A 149 -4.81 8.30 1.48
CA ILE A 149 -3.96 7.25 0.92
C ILE A 149 -3.71 7.55 -0.56
N GLY A 150 -2.44 7.59 -0.96
CA GLY A 150 -2.05 7.74 -2.37
C GLY A 150 -1.91 9.18 -2.83
N GLU A 151 -2.13 10.17 -1.96
CA GLU A 151 -1.74 11.54 -2.23
C GLU A 151 -0.20 11.57 -2.31
N LYS A 152 0.32 11.58 -3.54
CA LYS A 152 1.74 11.87 -3.75
C LYS A 152 1.97 13.24 -3.14
N ALA A 153 2.85 13.34 -2.16
CA ALA A 153 3.38 14.63 -1.75
C ALA A 153 3.83 15.32 -3.04
N LYS A 154 3.18 16.43 -3.42
CA LYS A 154 3.64 17.27 -4.52
C LYS A 154 5.06 17.66 -4.14
N GLN A 155 6.06 16.98 -4.70
CA GLN A 155 7.44 17.38 -4.54
C GLN A 155 7.51 18.77 -5.13
N LYS A 156 7.59 19.77 -4.24
CA LYS A 156 7.85 21.15 -4.57
C LYS A 156 9.26 21.14 -5.16
N LYS A 157 9.39 20.96 -6.47
CA LYS A 157 10.64 21.23 -7.19
C LYS A 157 10.91 22.72 -7.00
N ARG A 158 11.63 23.09 -5.95
CA ARG A 158 12.38 24.35 -5.94
C ARG A 158 13.53 24.10 -6.93
N LYS A 159 13.37 24.55 -8.18
CA LYS A 159 14.49 24.75 -9.08
C LYS A 159 15.37 25.82 -8.43
N ALA A 160 16.53 25.44 -7.89
CA ALA A 160 17.64 26.36 -7.79
C ALA A 160 18.37 26.24 -9.13
N ASN A 161 18.09 27.19 -10.03
CA ASN A 161 19.03 27.55 -11.07
C ASN A 161 19.85 28.66 -10.42
N ASP A 162 21.14 28.48 -10.27
CA ASP A 162 22.12 29.55 -10.46
C ASP A 162 23.32 28.88 -11.14
N ASP A 163 23.54 29.38 -12.35
CA ASP A 163 24.62 29.14 -13.27
C ASP A 163 25.83 29.94 -12.77
N GLU A 164 26.96 29.28 -12.52
CA GLU A 164 28.24 29.99 -12.56
C GLU A 164 29.26 29.13 -13.29
N THR A 165 29.77 29.76 -14.35
CA THR A 165 30.53 29.22 -15.44
C THR A 165 32.02 29.24 -15.07
N VAL A 166 32.66 28.07 -15.19
CA VAL A 166 34.06 27.75 -15.53
C VAL A 166 35.22 28.64 -15.03
N ASP A 167 36.21 27.99 -14.41
CA ASP A 167 37.60 28.22 -14.79
C ASP A 167 38.36 26.89 -14.94
N PHE A 168 39.04 26.78 -16.07
CA PHE A 168 39.85 25.66 -16.55
C PHE A 168 41.29 26.16 -16.55
N SER A 169 42.07 25.79 -15.54
CA SER A 169 43.53 25.84 -15.63
C SER A 169 44.11 24.45 -15.49
N VAL A 170 44.63 24.00 -16.62
CA VAL A 170 45.58 22.92 -16.81
C VAL A 170 46.88 23.36 -16.15
N ASP A 171 47.52 22.48 -15.38
CA ASP A 171 48.97 22.36 -15.50
C ASP A 171 49.43 20.97 -15.06
N ALA A 172 50.15 20.35 -15.99
CA ALA A 172 50.91 19.14 -15.81
C ALA A 172 52.10 19.38 -14.88
N SER A 173 52.54 18.36 -14.14
CA SER A 173 53.87 17.77 -14.36
C SER A 173 54.16 16.65 -13.35
N SER A 174 54.82 15.65 -13.89
CA SER A 174 55.42 14.44 -13.30
C SER A 174 56.30 14.67 -12.07
N ASN A 175 56.37 13.65 -11.22
CA ASN A 175 57.57 13.00 -10.64
C ASN A 175 57.19 12.33 -9.30
N GLU A 176 57.84 11.32 -8.76
CA GLU A 176 58.74 10.24 -9.17
C GLU A 176 58.85 9.36 -7.90
N THR A 177 59.39 8.15 -8.05
CA THR A 177 59.59 7.08 -7.06
C THR A 177 60.38 7.48 -5.79
N ILE A 178 60.40 6.56 -4.80
CA ILE A 178 61.40 6.28 -3.71
C ILE A 178 60.81 6.60 -2.30
N GLU A 179 60.85 5.77 -1.25
CA GLU A 179 61.60 4.52 -0.89
C GLU A 179 60.69 3.31 -0.61
#